data_AF-A0A6S6UCR0-F1
#
_entry.id   AF-A0A6S6UCR0-F1
#
_cell.length_a   1.000
_cell.length_b   1.000
_cell.length_c   1.000
_cell.angle_alpha   90.00
_cell.angle_beta   90.00
_cell.angle_gamma   90.00
#
_symmetry.space_group_name_H-M   'P 1'
#
loop_
_entity.id
_entity.type
_entity.pdbx_description
1 polymer ?
#
loop_
_entity_poly.entity_id
_entity_poly.type
_entity_poly.pdbx_seq_one_letter_code
_entity_poly.pdbx_strand_id
1 'polypeptide(L)'
;MSNTTRVEPELKGNAERILNQLGMNTTQAINIFLKQVELHKGLPFDVQLPLSSEATPQRQSGLHQGVMSMSDDFDEPLDNEFWLGKT
;
A
#
# COMPACT_ATOMS: atom_id res chain seq x y z
N MET A 1 -8.85 -4.25 -26.59
CA MET A 1 -8.79 -3.37 -25.41
C MET A 1 -7.65 -2.37 -25.62
N SER A 2 -7.94 -1.09 -25.91
CA SER A 2 -6.89 -0.08 -26.02
C SER A 2 -6.61 0.50 -24.63
N ASN A 3 -5.48 0.12 -24.02
CA ASN A 3 -5.01 0.73 -22.78
C ASN A 3 -4.41 2.10 -23.11
N THR A 4 -5.24 3.14 -23.12
CA THR A 4 -4.77 4.52 -23.27
C THR A 4 -4.69 5.15 -21.89
N THR A 5 -3.50 5.15 -21.30
CA THR A 5 -3.25 5.88 -20.06
C THR A 5 -3.15 7.36 -20.39
N ARG A 6 -4.02 8.20 -19.82
CA ARG A 6 -3.86 9.65 -19.89
C ARG A 6 -2.63 10.01 -19.06
N VAL A 7 -1.56 10.42 -19.75
CA VAL A 7 -0.36 10.98 -19.14
C VAL A 7 -0.42 12.49 -19.32
N GLU A 8 -0.20 13.24 -18.25
CA GLU A 8 -0.18 14.69 -18.30
C GLU A 8 0.96 15.18 -19.22
N PRO A 9 0.71 16.16 -20.12
CA PRO A 9 1.71 16.59 -21.11
C PRO A 9 3.01 17.09 -20.48
N GLU A 10 2.92 17.80 -19.36
CA GLU A 10 4.10 18.29 -18.62
C GLU A 10 4.91 17.14 -18.03
N LEU A 11 4.24 16.17 -17.39
CA LEU A 11 4.89 14.97 -16.84
C LEU A 11 5.64 14.22 -17.95
N LYS A 12 5.00 14.02 -19.10
CA LYS A 12 5.62 13.37 -20.26
C LYS A 12 6.85 14.14 -20.76
N GLY A 13 6.73 15.45 -20.95
CA GLY A 13 7.83 16.29 -21.44
C GLY A 13 9.03 16.30 -20.47
N ASN A 14 8.76 16.36 -19.16
CA ASN A 14 9.80 16.30 -18.14
C ASN A 14 10.51 14.94 -18.12
N ALA A 15 9.75 13.85 -18.16
CA ALA A 15 10.30 12.50 -18.21
C ALA A 15 11.16 12.30 -19.48
N GLU A 16 10.69 12.73 -20.65
CA GLU A 16 11.44 12.63 -21.91
C GLU A 16 12.76 13.42 -21.86
N ARG A 17 12.79 14.61 -21.25
CA ARG A 17 14.02 15.37 -21.07
C ARG A 17 15.04 14.62 -20.20
N ILE A 18 14.60 14.01 -19.10
CA ILE A 18 15.47 13.25 -18.20
C ILE A 18 16.00 12.01 -18.92
N LEU A 19 15.13 11.25 -19.60
CA LEU A 19 15.53 10.05 -20.33
C LEU A 19 16.54 10.37 -21.45
N ASN A 20 16.34 11.47 -22.17
CA ASN A 20 17.29 11.92 -23.19
C ASN A 20 18.67 12.27 -22.60
N GLN A 21 18.72 12.87 -21.40
CA GLN A 21 19.99 13.12 -20.70
C GLN A 21 20.68 11.81 -20.28
N LEU A 22 19.90 10.75 -20.02
CA LEU A 22 20.40 9.40 -19.77
C LEU A 22 20.73 8.63 -21.06
N GLY A 23 20.59 9.25 -22.24
CA GLY A 23 20.91 8.65 -23.53
C GLY A 23 19.88 7.63 -24.02
N MET A 24 18.63 7.71 -23.57
CA MET A 24 17.58 6.76 -23.93
C MET A 24 16.24 7.43 -24.25
N ASN A 25 15.42 6.74 -25.05
CA ASN A 25 14.07 7.18 -25.36
C ASN A 25 13.02 6.51 -24.45
N THR A 26 11.79 7.01 -24.49
CA THR A 26 10.66 6.50 -23.69
C THR A 26 10.41 5.00 -23.89
N THR A 27 10.54 4.48 -25.12
CA THR A 27 10.34 3.05 -25.40
C THR A 27 11.39 2.19 -24.72
N GLN A 28 12.66 2.61 -24.74
CA GLN A 28 13.74 1.91 -24.05
C GLN A 28 13.52 1.92 -22.53
N ALA A 29 13.14 3.06 -21.96
CA ALA A 29 12.83 3.18 -20.54
C ALA A 29 11.67 2.27 -20.12
N ILE A 30 10.59 2.21 -20.91
CA ILE A 30 9.45 1.30 -20.66
C ILE A 30 9.90 -0.16 -20.71
N ASN A 31 10.74 -0.54 -21.69
CA ASN A 31 11.26 -1.91 -21.76
C ASN A 31 12.10 -2.28 -20.53
N ILE A 32 12.95 -1.36 -20.06
CA ILE A 32 13.75 -1.56 -18.84
C ILE A 32 12.84 -1.71 -17.63
N PHE A 33 11.85 -0.82 -17.47
CA PHE A 33 10.87 -0.89 -16.38
C PHE A 33 10.17 -2.25 -16.35
N LEU A 34 9.66 -2.72 -17.49
CA LEU A 34 8.98 -4.02 -17.59
C LEU A 34 9.91 -5.19 -17.28
N LYS A 35 11.17 -5.12 -17.71
CA LYS A 35 12.17 -6.15 -17.37
C LYS A 35 12.49 -6.19 -15.89
N GLN A 36 12.58 -5.04 -15.23
CA GLN A 36 12.77 -4.99 -13.78
C GLN A 36 11.56 -5.60 -13.05
N VAL A 37 10.34 -5.31 -13.49
CA VAL A 37 9.13 -5.94 -12.94
C VAL A 37 9.15 -7.45 -13.11
N GLU A 38 9.53 -7.95 -14.29
CA GLU A 38 9.63 -9.37 -14.58
C GLU A 38 10.67 -10.10 -13.71
N LEU A 39 11.85 -9.48 -13.53
CA LEU A 39 12.97 -10.03 -12.77
C LEU A 39 12.68 -10.06 -11.27
N HIS A 40 12.15 -8.97 -10.72
CA HIS A 40 11.97 -8.80 -9.29
C HIS A 40 10.60 -9.25 -8.78
N LYS A 41 9.67 -9.64 -9.68
CA LYS A 41 8.28 -9.99 -9.34
C LYS A 41 7.60 -8.92 -8.48
N GLY A 42 7.92 -7.66 -8.75
CA GLY A 42 7.50 -6.50 -7.94
C GLY A 42 7.75 -5.18 -8.67
N LEU A 43 7.50 -4.07 -8.00
CA LEU A 43 7.77 -2.74 -8.56
C LEU A 43 9.27 -2.43 -8.51
N PRO A 44 9.83 -1.75 -9.52
CA PRO A 44 11.26 -1.47 -9.61
C PRO A 44 11.66 -0.22 -8.81
N PHE A 45 10.95 0.04 -7.71
CA PHE A 45 11.19 1.09 -6.75
C PHE A 45 10.48 0.73 -5.45
N ASP A 46 10.99 1.23 -4.33
CA ASP A 46 10.38 1.01 -3.03
C ASP A 46 9.03 1.73 -2.94
N VAL A 47 7.98 0.98 -2.59
CA VAL A 47 6.66 1.55 -2.33
C VAL A 47 6.56 1.86 -0.84
N GLN A 48 6.75 3.12 -0.50
CA GLN A 48 6.59 3.62 0.86
C GLN A 48 5.46 4.65 0.88
N LEU A 49 4.58 4.55 1.87
CA LEU A 49 3.70 5.67 2.18
C LEU A 49 4.58 6.78 2.74
N PRO A 50 4.47 8.04 2.26
CA PRO A 50 5.16 9.14 2.90
C PRO A 50 4.84 9.11 4.39
N LEU A 51 5.87 9.16 5.23
CA LEU A 51 5.68 9.31 6.66
C LEU A 51 4.86 10.58 6.84
N SER A 52 3.59 10.43 7.21
CA SER A 52 2.79 11.56 7.64
C SER A 52 3.60 12.23 8.75
N SER A 53 3.86 13.53 8.59
CA SER A 53 4.46 14.35 9.66
C SER A 53 3.56 14.44 10.89
N GLU A 54 2.41 13.80 10.87
CA GLU A 54 1.63 13.50 12.06
C GLU A 54 2.32 12.35 12.78
N ALA A 55 3.20 12.72 13.69
CA ALA A 55 3.71 11.83 14.73
C ALA A 55 2.53 11.05 15.30
N THR A 56 2.36 9.80 14.86
CA THR A 56 1.47 8.88 15.53
C THR A 56 2.04 8.78 16.94
N PRO A 57 1.34 9.23 18.00
CA PRO A 57 1.86 9.07 19.34
C PRO A 57 2.10 7.57 19.49
N GLN A 58 3.38 7.21 19.60
CA GLN A 58 3.79 5.84 19.84
C GLN A 58 3.00 5.43 21.07
N ARG A 59 2.11 4.44 20.91
CA ARG A 59 1.40 3.89 22.06
C ARG A 59 2.49 3.35 22.98
N GLN A 60 2.81 4.11 24.03
CA GLN A 60 3.73 3.66 25.06
C GLN A 60 3.05 2.45 25.71
N SER A 61 3.55 1.26 25.36
CA SER A 61 3.23 0.03 26.07
C SER A 61 3.67 0.24 27.52
N GLY A 62 2.71 0.48 28.42
CA GLY A 62 2.98 0.65 29.84
C GLY A 62 2.28 1.82 30.54
N LEU A 63 1.52 2.69 29.86
CA LEU A 63 0.82 3.77 30.57
C LEU A 63 -0.59 3.41 31.04
N HIS A 64 -1.27 2.49 30.36
CA HIS A 64 -2.44 1.82 30.93
C HIS A 64 -2.01 0.37 31.16
N GLN A 65 -1.65 0.03 32.40
CA GLN A 65 -1.59 -1.36 32.83
C GLN A 65 -2.98 -1.92 32.50
N GLY A 66 -3.06 -2.70 31.42
CA GLY A 66 -4.32 -3.15 30.87
C GLY A 66 -5.03 -4.00 31.90
N VAL A 67 -5.88 -3.39 32.71
CA VAL A 67 -6.94 -4.11 33.39
C VAL A 67 -7.89 -4.46 32.25
N MET A 68 -7.63 -5.61 31.62
CA MET A 68 -8.67 -6.26 30.84
C MET A 68 -9.72 -6.68 31.86
N SER A 69 -10.65 -5.77 32.15
CA SER A 69 -11.90 -6.13 32.79
C SER A 69 -12.67 -6.87 31.71
N MET A 70 -12.53 -8.19 31.70
CA MET A 70 -13.50 -9.02 31.02
C MET A 70 -14.83 -8.80 31.74
N SER A 71 -15.91 -8.66 30.98
CA SER A 71 -17.25 -8.84 31.55
C SER A 71 -17.33 -10.29 32.04
N ASP A 72 -17.98 -10.51 33.18
CA ASP A 72 -18.18 -11.86 33.73
C ASP A 72 -18.84 -12.82 32.72
N ASP A 73 -19.58 -12.27 31.76
CA ASP A 73 -20.30 -13.01 30.71
C ASP A 73 -19.43 -13.32 29.47
N PHE A 74 -18.11 -13.07 29.49
CA PHE A 74 -17.24 -13.34 28.34
C PHE A 74 -17.09 -14.85 28.04
N ASP A 75 -17.10 -15.68 29.09
CA ASP A 75 -17.07 -17.15 28.96
C ASP A 75 -18.48 -17.76 28.88
N GLU A 76 -19.55 -16.94 28.87
CA GLU A 76 -20.91 -17.46 28.77
C GLU A 76 -21.13 -18.06 27.37
N PRO A 77 -21.54 -19.34 27.26
CA PRO A 77 -21.78 -19.95 25.98
C PRO A 77 -22.91 -19.21 25.27
N LEU A 78 -22.64 -18.74 24.05
CA LEU A 78 -23.66 -18.13 23.20
C LEU A 78 -24.84 -19.08 23.04
N ASP A 79 -26.03 -18.51 22.94
CA ASP A 79 -27.24 -19.29 22.71
C ASP A 79 -27.15 -20.10 21.41
N ASN A 80 -27.94 -21.17 21.36
CA ASN A 80 -28.02 -22.04 20.21
C ASN A 80 -28.64 -21.37 18.98
N GLU A 81 -29.41 -20.29 19.15
CA GLU A 81 -30.01 -19.54 18.04
C GLU A 81 -28.97 -18.75 17.25
N PHE A 82 -27.96 -18.19 17.93
CA PHE A 82 -26.79 -17.57 17.31
C PHE A 82 -26.07 -18.52 16.36
N TRP A 83 -25.83 -19.76 16.78
CA TRP A 83 -25.14 -20.76 15.96
C TRP A 83 -26.00 -21.35 14.84
N LEU A 84 -27.32 -21.37 15.01
CA LEU A 84 -28.25 -21.85 13.98
C LEU A 84 -28.62 -20.80 12.93
N GLY A 85 -28.13 -19.56 13.07
CA GLY A 85 -28.33 -18.49 12.09
C GLY A 85 -29.80 -18.13 11.87
N LYS A 86 -30.64 -18.32 12.89
CA LYS A 86 -32.04 -17.91 12.85
C LYS A 86 -32.14 -16.47 13.36
N THR A 87 -32.36 -15.56 12.42
CA THR A 87 -32.86 -14.20 12.65
C THR A 87 -34.31 -14.11 12.22
#